data_AF-A0A5C4MD70-F1
#
_entry.id   AF-A0A5C4MD70-F1
#
_cell.length_a   1.000
_cell.length_b   1.000
_cell.length_c   1.000
_cell.angle_alpha   90.00
_cell.angle_beta   90.00
_cell.angle_gamma   90.00
#
_symmetry.space_group_name_H-M   'P 1'
#
loop_
_entity.id
_entity.type
_entity.pdbx_description
1 polymer ?
#
loop_
_entity_poly.entity_id
_entity_poly.type
_entity_poly.pdbx_seq_one_letter_code
_entity_poly.pdbx_strand_id
1 'polypeptide(L)'
;SLVNGDAPSTKTALATLREITGRPRTLVVIERTDDVTVKSLRNVAGTHLIELAQLNTYDVLLSDDVVFTKAAFDAFVALRSSGDAETIKLSEAATAKDGDK
;
A
#
# COMPACT_ATOMS: atom_id res chain seq x y z
N SER A 1 5.59 8.40 7.66
CA SER A 1 5.09 9.28 6.60
C SER A 1 6.18 9.43 5.55
N LEU A 2 5.82 9.59 4.27
CA LEU A 2 6.76 9.76 3.14
C LEU A 2 7.16 11.23 2.91
N VAL A 3 6.56 12.15 3.66
CA VAL A 3 6.85 13.60 3.60
C VAL A 3 7.40 14.03 4.95
N ASN A 4 8.58 14.63 4.95
CA ASN A 4 9.18 15.22 6.15
C ASN A 4 8.59 16.63 6.38
N GLY A 5 7.38 16.68 6.95
CA GLY A 5 6.71 17.94 7.36
C GLY A 5 5.19 17.87 7.36
N ASP A 6 4.54 18.86 7.98
CA ASP A 6 3.07 18.96 8.08
C ASP A 6 2.40 19.54 6.81
N ALA A 7 3.20 20.10 5.89
CA ALA A 7 2.70 20.71 4.66
C ALA A 7 2.79 19.74 3.47
N PRO A 8 1.71 19.55 2.69
CA PRO A 8 1.75 18.70 1.51
C PRO A 8 2.68 19.28 0.44
N SER A 9 3.61 18.46 -0.05
CA SER A 9 4.60 18.84 -1.06
C SER A 9 4.86 17.68 -2.00
N THR A 10 4.36 17.76 -3.22
CA THR A 10 4.59 16.77 -4.28
C THR A 10 6.08 16.66 -4.62
N LYS A 11 6.82 17.77 -4.60
CA LYS A 11 8.26 17.78 -4.91
C LYS A 11 9.05 16.96 -3.90
N THR A 12 8.77 17.15 -2.62
CA THR A 12 9.46 16.44 -1.54
C THR A 12 9.09 14.96 -1.56
N ALA A 13 7.80 14.64 -1.65
CA ALA A 13 7.33 13.26 -1.67
C ALA A 13 7.89 12.47 -2.86
N LEU A 14 7.94 13.09 -4.04
CA LEU A 14 8.48 12.48 -5.25
C LEU A 14 10.01 12.29 -5.18
N ALA A 15 10.73 13.22 -4.55
CA ALA A 15 12.17 13.06 -4.34
C ALA A 15 12.44 11.85 -3.44
N THR A 16 11.76 11.75 -2.29
CA THR A 16 11.86 10.59 -1.39
C THR A 16 11.48 9.29 -2.10
N LEU A 17 10.40 9.28 -2.88
CA LEU A 17 9.97 8.08 -3.61
C LEU A 17 11.02 7.64 -4.64
N ARG A 18 11.66 8.60 -5.34
CA ARG A 18 12.71 8.33 -6.34
C ARG A 18 14.01 7.83 -5.74
N GLU A 19 14.31 8.19 -4.50
CA GLU A 19 15.46 7.62 -3.77
C GLU A 19 15.23 6.14 -3.42
N ILE A 20 13.97 5.74 -3.23
CA ILE A 20 13.59 4.36 -2.90
C ILE A 20 13.46 3.52 -4.18
N THR A 21 12.77 4.04 -5.20
CA THR A 21 12.54 3.34 -6.46
C THR A 21 12.62 4.27 -7.66
N GLY A 22 13.28 3.78 -8.72
CA GLY A 22 13.28 4.43 -10.04
C GLY A 22 12.26 3.86 -11.02
N ARG A 23 11.40 2.92 -10.60
CA ARG A 23 10.46 2.22 -11.49
C ARG A 23 9.22 3.05 -11.80
N PRO A 24 8.61 2.88 -12.99
CA PRO A 24 7.53 3.73 -13.44
C PRO A 24 6.18 3.46 -12.77
N ARG A 25 5.93 2.24 -12.27
CA ARG A 25 4.67 1.88 -11.59
C ARG A 25 4.94 1.52 -10.15
N THR A 26 4.53 2.39 -9.23
CA THR A 26 4.72 2.17 -7.80
C THR A 26 3.38 2.21 -7.07
N LEU A 27 3.13 1.19 -6.25
CA LEU A 27 2.03 1.18 -5.30
C LEU A 27 2.53 1.69 -3.95
N VAL A 28 1.87 2.71 -3.41
CA VAL A 28 2.17 3.29 -2.11
C VAL A 28 1.04 2.95 -1.15
N VAL A 29 1.33 2.12 -0.16
CA VAL A 29 0.38 1.69 0.86
C VAL A 29 0.48 2.60 2.07
N ILE A 30 -0.64 3.21 2.43
CA ILE A 30 -0.75 4.21 3.48
C ILE A 30 -1.79 3.84 4.53
N GLU A 31 -1.70 4.49 5.68
CA GLU A 31 -2.77 4.52 6.66
C GLU A 31 -3.75 5.63 6.30
N ARG A 32 -5.03 5.44 6.64
CA ARG A 32 -6.12 6.41 6.36
C ARG A 32 -5.85 7.81 6.92
N THR A 33 -5.05 7.92 7.97
CA THR A 33 -4.75 9.18 8.67
C THR A 33 -3.61 9.98 8.03
N ASP A 34 -2.88 9.43 7.05
CA ASP A 34 -1.72 10.11 6.41
C ASP A 34 -2.14 11.02 5.24
N ASP A 35 -2.97 12.03 5.55
CA ASP A 35 -3.50 12.99 4.59
C ASP A 35 -2.42 13.79 3.84
N VAL A 36 -1.29 14.05 4.50
CA VAL A 36 -0.19 14.82 3.92
C VAL A 36 0.45 14.04 2.77
N THR A 37 0.68 12.74 2.98
CA THR A 37 1.22 11.85 1.93
C THR A 37 0.23 11.71 0.77
N VAL A 38 -1.07 11.52 1.07
CA VAL A 38 -2.13 11.46 0.04
C VAL A 38 -2.12 12.71 -0.82
N LYS A 39 -2.19 13.90 -0.19
CA LYS A 39 -2.24 15.18 -0.92
C LYS A 39 -0.98 15.43 -1.74
N SER A 40 0.17 14.96 -1.26
CA SER A 40 1.44 15.15 -1.94
C SER A 40 1.61 14.26 -3.16
N LEU A 41 1.21 12.99 -3.08
CA LEU A 41 1.45 12.00 -4.13
C LEU A 41 0.28 11.80 -5.11
N ARG A 42 -0.95 12.23 -4.77
CA ARG A 42 -2.16 11.96 -5.58
C ARG A 42 -2.10 12.45 -7.03
N ASN A 43 -1.20 13.38 -7.35
CA ASN A 43 -1.06 13.97 -8.68
C ASN A 43 0.16 13.44 -9.45
N VAL A 44 0.89 12.48 -8.90
CA VAL A 44 2.10 11.92 -9.51
C VAL A 44 1.71 10.80 -10.48
N ALA A 45 2.11 10.94 -11.75
CA ALA A 45 1.90 9.90 -12.74
C ALA A 45 2.68 8.63 -12.39
N GLY A 46 2.05 7.46 -12.55
CA GLY A 46 2.68 6.16 -12.27
C GLY A 46 2.72 5.77 -10.79
N THR A 47 2.20 6.62 -9.89
CA THR A 47 2.07 6.29 -8.46
C THR A 47 0.61 6.03 -8.13
N HIS A 48 0.32 4.83 -7.62
CA HIS A 48 -1.00 4.48 -7.08
C HIS A 48 -0.94 4.54 -5.56
N LEU A 49 -1.93 5.18 -4.94
CA LEU A 49 -2.07 5.25 -3.49
C LEU A 49 -3.25 4.36 -3.08
N ILE A 50 -3.04 3.55 -2.05
CA ILE A 50 -4.11 2.73 -1.50
C ILE A 50 -4.02 2.67 0.02
N GLU A 51 -5.19 2.69 0.66
CA GLU A 51 -5.27 2.40 2.08
C GLU A 51 -5.05 0.91 2.33
N LEU A 52 -4.43 0.57 3.46
CA LEU A 52 -4.19 -0.81 3.86
C LEU A 52 -5.44 -1.72 3.75
N ALA A 53 -6.59 -1.23 4.21
CA ALA A 53 -7.84 -1.99 4.22
C ALA A 53 -8.41 -2.26 2.81
N GLN A 54 -7.95 -1.54 1.80
CA GLN A 54 -8.38 -1.71 0.40
C GLN A 54 -7.33 -2.44 -0.46
N LEU A 55 -6.21 -2.85 0.14
CA LEU A 55 -5.15 -3.55 -0.58
C LEU A 55 -5.68 -4.82 -1.24
N ASN A 56 -5.59 -4.86 -2.56
CA ASN A 56 -6.13 -5.86 -3.46
C ASN A 56 -5.00 -6.41 -4.35
N THR A 57 -5.15 -7.66 -4.80
CA THR A 57 -4.09 -8.34 -5.56
C THR A 57 -3.84 -7.70 -6.93
N TYR A 58 -4.85 -7.06 -7.52
CA TYR A 58 -4.73 -6.39 -8.80
C TYR A 58 -3.71 -5.24 -8.75
N ASP A 59 -3.81 -4.36 -7.75
CA ASP A 59 -2.91 -3.21 -7.63
C ASP A 59 -1.48 -3.65 -7.30
N VAL A 60 -1.33 -4.76 -6.57
CA VAL A 60 -0.03 -5.39 -6.30
C VAL A 60 0.60 -5.95 -7.57
N LEU A 61 -0.15 -6.69 -8.39
CA LEU A 61 0.37 -7.29 -9.63
C LEU A 61 0.62 -6.27 -10.74
N LEU A 62 -0.14 -5.17 -10.77
CA LEU A 62 0.03 -4.10 -11.74
C LEU A 62 1.29 -3.27 -11.46
N SER A 63 1.74 -3.23 -10.22
CA SER A 63 2.82 -2.37 -9.76
C SER A 63 4.17 -3.08 -9.82
N ASP A 64 5.22 -2.35 -10.18
CA ASP A 64 6.57 -2.89 -10.24
C ASP A 64 7.23 -2.91 -8.86
N ASP A 65 6.91 -1.92 -8.02
CA ASP A 65 7.32 -1.82 -6.62
C ASP A 65 6.15 -1.49 -5.70
N VAL A 66 6.17 -2.05 -4.49
CA VAL A 66 5.20 -1.78 -3.43
C VAL A 66 5.92 -1.17 -2.24
N VAL A 67 5.56 0.07 -1.89
CA VAL A 67 6.17 0.84 -0.82
C VAL A 67 5.15 1.04 0.29
N PHE A 68 5.46 0.54 1.49
CA PHE A 68 4.63 0.77 2.68
C PHE A 68 5.17 1.96 3.48
N THR A 69 4.26 2.78 4.01
CA THR A 69 4.64 3.64 5.14
C THR A 69 4.83 2.77 6.38
N LYS A 70 5.71 3.21 7.29
CA LYS A 70 5.98 2.47 8.53
C LYS A 70 4.69 2.11 9.31
N ALA A 71 3.78 3.07 9.47
CA ALA A 71 2.52 2.86 10.18
C ALA A 71 1.63 1.83 9.46
N ALA A 72 1.53 1.91 8.13
CA ALA A 72 0.77 0.95 7.33
C ALA A 72 1.39 -0.46 7.39
N PHE A 73 2.71 -0.57 7.40
CA PHE A 73 3.41 -1.85 7.54
C PHE A 73 3.18 -2.47 8.92
N ASP A 74 3.37 -1.68 9.98
CA ASP A 74 3.19 -2.14 11.36
C ASP A 74 1.73 -2.61 11.57
N ALA A 75 0.74 -1.89 11.01
CA ALA A 75 -0.67 -2.30 11.01
C ALA A 75 -0.93 -3.57 10.17
N PHE A 76 -0.30 -3.70 8.99
CA PHE A 76 -0.39 -4.89 8.15
C PHE A 76 0.13 -6.14 8.87
N VAL A 77 1.31 -6.03 9.48
CA VAL A 77 1.93 -7.11 10.24
C VAL A 77 1.08 -7.45 11.45
N ALA A 78 0.60 -6.46 12.20
CA ALA A 78 -0.30 -6.72 13.34
C ALA A 78 -1.57 -7.50 12.92
N LEU A 79 -2.19 -7.13 11.79
CA LEU A 79 -3.35 -7.83 11.24
C LEU A 79 -3.06 -9.29 10.85
N ARG A 80 -1.86 -9.56 10.31
CA ARG A 80 -1.49 -10.90 9.83
C ARG A 80 -0.87 -11.79 10.91
N SER A 81 -0.17 -11.21 11.88
CA SER A 81 0.47 -11.92 12.99
C SER A 81 -0.52 -12.32 14.09
N SER A 82 -1.68 -11.64 14.18
CA SER A 82 -2.70 -11.97 15.18
C SER A 82 -3.45 -13.28 14.91
N GLY A 83 -3.21 -13.94 13.76
CA GLY A 83 -3.72 -15.28 13.51
C GLY A 83 -5.23 -15.41 13.71
N ASP A 84 -5.99 -14.35 13.39
CA ASP A 84 -7.44 -14.39 13.57
C ASP A 84 -8.01 -15.46 12.63
N ALA A 85 -8.79 -16.37 13.21
CA ALA A 85 -9.44 -17.51 12.55
C ALA A 85 -10.27 -17.11 11.30
N GLU A 86 -10.58 -15.82 11.14
CA GLU A 86 -11.25 -15.27 9.97
C GLU A 86 -10.33 -15.21 8.74
N THR A 87 -9.03 -14.92 8.92
CA THR A 87 -8.04 -14.85 7.84
C THR A 87 -7.76 -16.22 7.24
N ILE A 88 -7.74 -17.28 8.08
CA ILE A 88 -7.62 -18.67 7.63
C ILE A 88 -8.84 -19.07 6.79
N LYS A 89 -10.05 -18.70 7.22
CA LYS A 89 -11.30 -19.00 6.48
C LYS A 89 -11.38 -18.31 5.12
N LEU A 90 -10.85 -17.09 4.99
CA LEU A 90 -10.77 -16.38 3.71
C LEU A 90 -9.75 -17.01 2.76
N SER A 91 -8.60 -17.48 3.26
CA SER A 91 -7.62 -18.22 2.45
C SER A 91 -8.12 -19.61 2.03
N GLU A 92 -8.84 -20.31 2.92
CA GLU A 92 -9.45 -21.61 2.60
C GLU A 92 -10.59 -21.46 1.58
N ALA A 93 -11.41 -20.42 1.70
CA ALA A 93 -12.47 -20.12 0.74
C ALA A 93 -11.94 -19.70 -0.64
N ALA A 94 -10.75 -19.08 -0.70
CA ALA A 94 -10.08 -18.77 -1.96
C ALA A 94 -9.52 -20.05 -2.64
N THR A 95 -9.01 -21.01 -1.86
CA THR A 95 -8.55 -22.30 -2.42
C THR A 95 -9.67 -23.26 -2.80
N ALA A 96 -10.87 -23.10 -2.22
CA ALA A 96 -12.02 -23.97 -2.49
C ALA A 96 -12.80 -23.63 -3.77
N LYS A 97 -12.59 -22.44 -4.38
CA LYS A 97 -13.32 -22.02 -5.59
C LYS A 97 -12.62 -22.31 -6.92
N ASP A 98 -11.38 -22.79 -6.90
CA ASP A 98 -10.62 -23.16 -8.12
C ASP A 98 -10.66 -24.67 -8.42
N GLY A 99 -11.40 -25.46 -7.64
CA GLY A 99 -11.34 -26.93 -7.65
C GLY A 99 -12.55 -27.69 -8.18
N ASP A 100 -13.60 -27.05 -8.70
CA ASP A 100 -14.81 -27.76 -9.18
C ASP A 100 -15.07 -27.49 -10.66
N LYS A 101 -14.63 -28.45 -11.48
CA LYS A 101 -15.22 -28.78 -12.78
C LYS A 101 -16.19 -29.92 -12.56
#